data_AF-A0A967GU60-F1
#
_entry.id   AF-A0A967GU60-F1
#
_cell.length_a   1.000
_cell.length_b   1.000
_cell.length_c   1.000
_cell.angle_alpha   90.00
_cell.angle_beta   90.00
_cell.angle_gamma   90.00
#
_symmetry.space_group_name_H-M   'P 1'
#
loop_
_entity.id
_entity.type
_entity.pdbx_description
1 polymer ?
#
loop_
_entity_poly.entity_id
_entity_poly.type
_entity_poly.pdbx_seq_one_letter_code
_entity_poly.pdbx_strand_id
1 'polypeptide(L)'
;LAAELADGGAAVRFVFCDVADEASVENLVREALSAHGRLDGVHCNAGVWGQGTVDTFSDHDWEMIMGVNVKGALWLAKHSVPAMQS
;
A
#
# COMPACT_ATOMS: atom_id res chain seq x y z
N LEU A 1 8.29 -14.96 2.58
CA LEU A 1 8.37 -14.03 1.44
C LEU A 1 9.65 -13.19 1.38
N ALA A 2 9.89 -12.20 2.26
CA ALA A 2 11.07 -11.34 2.11
C ALA A 2 12.41 -12.13 2.14
N ALA A 3 12.54 -13.09 3.07
CA ALA A 3 13.69 -14.00 3.12
C ALA A 3 13.78 -14.89 1.86
N GLU A 4 12.67 -15.47 1.41
CA GLU A 4 12.62 -16.32 0.20
C GLU A 4 13.06 -15.57 -1.07
N LEU A 5 12.67 -14.30 -1.21
CA LEU A 5 13.09 -13.45 -2.34
C LEU A 5 14.58 -13.09 -2.23
N ALA A 6 15.07 -12.82 -1.01
CA ALA A 6 16.49 -12.56 -0.77
C ALA A 6 17.36 -13.79 -1.05
N ASP A 7 16.91 -14.99 -0.69
CA ASP A 7 17.57 -16.27 -1.02
C ASP A 7 17.63 -16.49 -2.54
N GLY A 8 16.65 -15.96 -3.28
CA GLY A 8 16.65 -15.89 -4.75
C GLY A 8 17.55 -14.81 -5.36
N GLY A 9 18.27 -14.03 -4.52
CA GLY A 9 19.19 -12.98 -4.95
C GLY A 9 18.56 -11.59 -5.15
N ALA A 10 17.28 -11.40 -4.84
CA ALA A 10 16.63 -10.10 -4.96
C ALA A 10 17.03 -9.14 -3.82
N ALA A 11 17.21 -7.86 -4.13
CA ALA A 11 17.32 -6.82 -3.12
C ALA A 11 15.93 -6.47 -2.57
N VAL A 12 15.65 -6.84 -1.31
CA VAL A 12 14.33 -6.71 -0.70
C VAL A 12 14.39 -5.93 0.60
N ARG A 13 13.50 -4.95 0.74
CA ARG A 13 13.26 -4.22 1.98
C ARG A 13 11.81 -4.44 2.42
N PHE A 14 11.63 -5.00 3.60
CA PHE A 14 10.32 -5.03 4.25
C PHE A 14 10.10 -3.75 5.04
N VAL A 15 8.93 -3.15 4.86
CA VAL A 15 8.44 -2.02 5.65
C VAL A 15 6.99 -2.34 6.01
N PHE A 16 6.66 -2.33 7.30
CA PHE A 16 5.27 -2.45 7.72
C PHE A 16 4.50 -1.22 7.24
N CYS A 17 3.34 -1.45 6.62
CA CYS A 17 2.47 -0.40 6.14
C CYS A 17 1.02 -0.86 6.31
N ASP A 18 0.25 -0.09 7.09
CA ASP A 18 -1.20 -0.15 7.05
C ASP A 18 -1.68 0.88 6.03
N VAL A 19 -2.20 0.42 4.89
CA VAL A 19 -2.63 1.32 3.81
C VAL A 19 -3.87 2.13 4.18
N ALA A 20 -4.57 1.80 5.27
CA ALA A 20 -5.66 2.63 5.80
C ALA A 20 -5.17 3.83 6.65
N ASP A 21 -3.85 3.97 6.87
CA ASP A 21 -3.20 5.11 7.50
C ASP A 21 -2.24 5.82 6.54
N GLU A 22 -2.56 7.06 6.16
CA GLU A 22 -1.77 7.85 5.20
C GLU A 22 -0.32 8.05 5.65
N ALA A 23 -0.06 8.24 6.95
CA ALA A 23 1.29 8.42 7.46
C ALA A 23 2.15 7.14 7.29
N SER A 24 1.53 5.97 7.45
CA SER A 24 2.14 4.66 7.17
C SER A 24 2.55 4.55 5.70
N VAL A 25 1.67 4.99 4.79
CA VAL A 25 1.91 4.98 3.34
C VAL A 25 3.03 5.94 2.94
N GLU A 26 3.03 7.16 3.47
CA GLU A 26 4.12 8.12 3.25
C GLU A 26 5.47 7.55 3.70
N ASN A 27 5.50 6.93 4.88
CA ASN A 27 6.70 6.28 5.40
C ASN A 27 7.19 5.14 4.49
N LEU A 28 6.29 4.31 3.96
CA LEU A 28 6.64 3.25 3.01
C LEU A 28 7.36 3.79 1.78
N VAL A 29 6.82 4.84 1.16
CA VAL A 29 7.43 5.47 -0.03
C VAL A 29 8.80 6.07 0.30
N ARG A 30 8.92 6.75 1.44
CA ARG A 30 10.19 7.32 1.91
C ARG A 30 11.25 6.26 2.13
N GLU A 31 10.92 5.16 2.82
CA GLU A 31 11.84 4.06 3.08
C GLU A 31 12.29 3.37 1.78
N ALA A 32 11.37 3.19 0.83
CA ALA A 32 11.70 2.61 -0.47
C ALA A 32 12.69 3.49 -1.26
N LEU A 33 12.47 4.81 -1.29
CA LEU A 33 13.40 5.76 -1.91
C LEU A 33 14.75 5.79 -1.20
N SER A 34 14.76 5.76 0.14
CA SER A 34 16.02 5.73 0.90
C SER A 34 16.83 4.46 0.65
N ALA A 35 16.17 3.32 0.42
CA ALA A 35 16.83 2.04 0.21
C ALA A 35 17.30 1.81 -1.24
N HIS A 36 16.54 2.31 -2.22
CA HIS A 36 16.74 1.98 -3.64
C HIS A 36 17.03 3.20 -4.54
N GLY A 37 16.86 4.42 -4.04
CA GLY A 37 17.16 5.68 -4.73
C GLY A 37 16.11 6.15 -5.74
N ARG A 38 15.27 5.25 -6.25
CA ARG A 38 14.19 5.53 -7.22
C ARG A 38 12.99 4.60 -7.04
N LEU A 39 11.87 4.95 -7.66
CA LEU A 39 10.72 4.06 -7.82
C LEU A 39 10.40 3.87 -9.31
N ASP A 40 10.37 2.61 -9.75
CA ASP A 40 10.06 2.23 -11.13
C ASP A 40 8.59 1.85 -11.34
N GLY A 41 7.93 1.44 -10.26
CA GLY A 41 6.54 1.00 -10.29
C GLY A 41 5.97 0.91 -8.89
N VAL A 42 4.65 0.97 -8.81
CA VAL A 42 3.88 0.76 -7.59
C VAL A 42 2.74 -0.20 -7.89
N HIS A 43 2.46 -1.11 -6.96
CA HIS A 43 1.34 -2.04 -7.06
C HIS A 43 0.38 -1.80 -5.89
N CYS A 44 -0.71 -1.09 -6.16
CA CYS A 44 -1.81 -0.88 -5.21
C CYS A 44 -2.64 -2.17 -5.07
N ASN A 45 -2.06 -3.19 -4.45
CA ASN A 45 -2.66 -4.52 -4.38
C ASN A 45 -3.42 -4.78 -3.07
N ALA A 46 -3.12 -4.04 -2.00
CA ALA A 46 -3.77 -4.23 -0.71
C ALA A 46 -5.28 -4.04 -0.86
N GLY A 47 -6.05 -5.03 -0.39
CA GLY A 47 -7.49 -5.03 -0.53
C GLY A 47 -8.14 -5.97 0.48
N VAL A 48 -9.28 -5.53 1.02
CA VAL A 48 -10.18 -6.33 1.84
C VAL A 48 -11.54 -6.42 1.17
N TRP A 49 -12.31 -7.44 1.57
CA TRP A 49 -13.63 -7.70 1.03
C TRP A 49 -14.64 -7.85 2.17
N GLY A 50 -15.81 -7.23 2.03
CA GLY A 50 -16.96 -7.41 2.92
C GLY A 50 -18.11 -8.10 2.19
N GLN A 51 -18.85 -8.95 2.89
CA GLN A 51 -20.02 -9.64 2.36
C GLN A 51 -21.30 -8.97 2.85
N GLY A 52 -22.30 -8.87 1.97
CA GLY A 52 -23.62 -8.35 2.33
C GLY A 52 -24.33 -7.75 1.13
N THR A 53 -25.61 -7.44 1.31
CA THR A 53 -26.40 -6.66 0.37
C THR A 53 -26.46 -5.21 0.83
N VAL A 54 -26.84 -4.28 -0.05
CA VAL A 54 -26.83 -2.84 0.25
C VAL A 54 -27.66 -2.46 1.49
N ASP A 55 -28.70 -3.22 1.81
CA ASP A 55 -29.61 -3.02 2.94
C ASP A 55 -29.10 -3.64 4.26
N THR A 56 -28.08 -4.51 4.19
CA THR A 56 -27.50 -5.21 5.35
C THR A 56 -26.04 -4.89 5.59
N PHE A 57 -25.41 -4.14 4.70
CA PHE A 57 -24.00 -3.76 4.78
C PHE A 57 -23.77 -2.83 5.96
N SER A 58 -22.79 -3.16 6.81
CA SER A 58 -22.49 -2.34 7.98
C SER A 58 -21.62 -1.13 7.60
N ASP A 59 -21.81 -0.02 8.32
CA ASP A 59 -20.94 1.16 8.17
C ASP A 59 -19.47 0.81 8.47
N HIS A 60 -19.24 -0.10 9.43
CA HIS A 60 -17.89 -0.56 9.76
C HIS A 60 -17.19 -1.26 8.60
N ASP A 61 -17.88 -2.20 7.94
CA ASP A 61 -17.33 -2.91 6.77
C ASP A 61 -17.09 -1.94 5.61
N TRP A 62 -18.01 -0.99 5.42
CA TRP A 62 -17.87 0.05 4.40
C TRP A 62 -16.65 0.93 4.65
N GLU A 63 -16.48 1.43 5.87
CA GLU A 63 -15.34 2.26 6.26
C GLU A 63 -14.02 1.51 6.10
N MET A 64 -13.98 0.23 6.47
CA MET A 64 -12.79 -0.62 6.32
C MET A 64 -12.42 -0.79 4.84
N ILE A 65 -13.37 -1.16 3.98
CA ILE A 65 -13.15 -1.35 2.54
C ILE A 65 -12.74 -0.04 1.89
N MET A 66 -13.42 1.07 2.18
CA MET A 66 -13.07 2.38 1.63
C MET A 66 -11.71 2.86 2.15
N GLY A 67 -11.36 2.53 3.40
CA GLY A 67 -10.05 2.73 4.01
C GLY A 67 -8.94 2.08 3.22
N VAL A 68 -9.01 0.77 3.06
CA VAL A 68 -7.95 -0.03 2.46
C VAL A 68 -7.93 0.10 0.93
N ASN A 69 -9.07 -0.17 0.29
CA ASN A 69 -9.11 -0.41 -1.16
C ASN A 69 -9.11 0.90 -1.97
N VAL A 70 -9.68 1.97 -1.41
CA VAL A 70 -9.86 3.25 -2.13
C VAL A 70 -8.89 4.30 -1.62
N LYS A 71 -8.98 4.68 -0.34
CA LYS A 71 -8.08 5.70 0.24
C LYS A 71 -6.63 5.22 0.23
N GLY A 72 -6.37 3.97 0.61
CA GLY A 72 -5.02 3.41 0.58
C GLY A 72 -4.38 3.43 -0.81
N ALA A 73 -5.12 3.04 -1.84
CA ALA A 73 -4.65 3.11 -3.22
C ALA A 73 -4.40 4.56 -3.68
N LEU A 74 -5.30 5.49 -3.32
CA LEU A 74 -5.16 6.91 -3.60
C LEU A 74 -3.92 7.51 -2.95
N TRP A 75 -3.70 7.25 -1.66
CA TRP A 75 -2.54 7.77 -0.92
C TRP A 75 -1.24 7.19 -1.44
N LEU A 76 -1.21 5.90 -1.77
CA LEU A 76 0.00 5.29 -2.34
C LEU A 76 0.38 5.98 -3.65
N ALA A 77 -0.59 6.21 -4.54
CA ALA A 77 -0.36 6.97 -5.77
C ALA A 77 0.05 8.43 -5.50
N LYS A 78 -0.61 9.12 -4.55
CA LYS A 78 -0.29 10.50 -4.15
C LYS A 78 1.17 10.66 -3.76
N HIS A 79 1.72 9.70 -3.02
CA HIS A 79 3.12 9.77 -2.55
C HIS A 79 4.11 9.17 -3.57
N SER A 80 3.74 8.14 -4.33
CA SER A 80 4.67 7.48 -5.26
C SER A 80 4.81 8.22 -6.60
N VAL A 81 3.73 8.77 -7.17
CA VAL A 81 3.76 9.38 -8.51
C VAL A 81 4.77 10.53 -8.62
N PRO A 82 4.83 11.51 -7.69
CA PRO A 82 5.84 12.57 -7.76
C PRO A 82 7.27 12.01 -7.74
N ALA A 83 7.51 10.98 -6.94
CA ALA A 83 8.83 10.34 -6.84
C ALA A 83 9.23 9.55 -8.10
N MET A 84 8.25 9.12 -8.91
CA MET A 84 8.48 8.42 -10.19
C MET A 84 8.70 9.38 -11.36
N GLN A 85 8.37 10.67 -11.22
CA GLN A 85 8.53 11.69 -12.26
C GLN A 85 9.91 12.38 -12.22
N SER A 86 10.74 12.03 -11.25
CA SER A 86 12.07 12.58 -11.00
C SER A 86 13.15 11.77 -11.70
#